data_AF-A0A9N7LP01-F1
#
_entry.id   AF-A0A9N7LP01-F1
#
_cell.length_a   1.000
_cell.length_b   1.000
_cell.length_c   1.000
_cell.angle_alpha   90.00
_cell.angle_beta   90.00
_cell.angle_gamma   90.00
#
_symmetry.space_group_name_H-M   'P 1'
#
loop_
_entity.id
_entity.type
_entity.pdbx_description
1 polymer ?
#
loop_
_entity_poly.entity_id
_entity_poly.type
_entity_poly.pdbx_seq_one_letter_code
_entity_poly.pdbx_strand_id
1 'polypeptide(L)'
;MRVAMLTREYPPEVYGGAGVHVTELVARLQRLCTVDVHCMGAPRPDASAHQPDPRLANANPALATLSADLVMANAADAASVVHSHTCTPAWRGIWPPCSTAFRTS
;
A
#
# COMPACT_ATOMS: atom_id res chain seq x y z
N MET A 1 6.08 -14.50 10.75
CA MET A 1 6.07 -13.03 10.59
C MET A 1 5.27 -12.73 9.33
N ARG A 2 4.29 -11.81 9.42
CA ARG A 2 3.44 -11.40 8.30
C ARG A 2 3.71 -9.93 7.97
N VAL A 3 4.05 -9.64 6.72
CA VAL A 3 4.37 -8.29 6.25
C VAL A 3 3.22 -7.77 5.41
N ALA A 4 2.65 -6.61 5.76
CA ALA A 4 1.74 -5.88 4.88
C ALA A 4 2.56 -4.91 4.03
N MET A 5 2.64 -5.20 2.73
CA MET A 5 3.28 -4.37 1.72
C MET A 5 2.25 -3.39 1.17
N LEU A 6 2.37 -2.11 1.54
CA LEU A 6 1.48 -1.04 1.08
C LEU A 6 2.12 -0.34 -0.12
N THR A 7 1.42 -0.28 -1.25
CA THR A 7 1.91 0.38 -2.47
C THR A 7 0.76 1.07 -3.20
N ARG A 8 1.07 2.08 -4.03
CA ARG A 8 0.07 2.61 -4.97
C ARG A 8 0.03 1.78 -6.25
N GLU A 9 1.20 1.34 -6.72
CA GLU A 9 1.37 0.61 -7.97
C GLU A 9 1.75 -0.84 -7.70
N TYR A 10 1.07 -1.75 -8.39
CA TYR A 10 1.35 -3.17 -8.37
C TYR A 10 0.84 -3.78 -9.69
N PRO A 11 1.40 -4.88 -10.21
CA PRO A 11 0.91 -5.50 -11.44
C PRO A 11 -0.61 -5.72 -11.42
N PRO A 12 -1.32 -5.51 -12.54
CA PRO A 12 -0.82 -5.11 -13.87
C PRO A 12 -0.61 -3.58 -14.05
N GLU A 13 -0.78 -2.77 -13.01
CA GLU A 13 -0.79 -1.30 -13.06
C GLU A 13 0.53 -0.72 -12.51
N VAL A 14 1.63 -0.96 -13.22
CA VAL A 14 2.96 -0.44 -12.88
C VAL A 14 3.41 0.56 -13.94
N TYR A 15 3.68 1.79 -13.51
CA TYR A 15 4.00 2.91 -14.42
C TYR A 15 5.34 3.58 -14.08
N GLY A 16 5.89 3.34 -12.89
CA GLY A 16 7.17 3.91 -12.46
C GLY A 16 8.08 2.94 -11.72
N GLY A 17 9.30 3.39 -11.44
CA GLY A 17 10.33 2.58 -10.78
C GLY A 17 9.96 2.11 -9.37
N ALA A 18 9.06 2.83 -8.68
CA ALA A 18 8.55 2.41 -7.37
C ALA A 18 7.70 1.13 -7.48
N GLY A 19 6.79 1.04 -8.45
CA GLY A 19 5.99 -0.17 -8.65
C GLY A 19 6.84 -1.37 -9.07
N VAL A 20 7.86 -1.15 -9.91
CA VAL A 20 8.84 -2.21 -10.27
C VAL A 20 9.62 -2.67 -9.03
N HIS A 21 10.09 -1.74 -8.20
CA HIS A 21 10.80 -2.07 -6.97
C HIS A 21 9.95 -2.93 -6.03
N VAL A 22 8.70 -2.55 -5.78
CA VAL A 22 7.78 -3.32 -4.92
C VAL A 22 7.53 -4.70 -5.50
N THR A 23 7.31 -4.81 -6.81
CA THR A 23 7.03 -6.10 -7.47
C THR A 23 8.19 -7.08 -7.26
N GLU A 24 9.41 -6.65 -7.53
CA GLU A 24 10.61 -7.48 -7.35
C GLU A 24 10.89 -7.82 -5.88
N LEU A 25 10.65 -6.85 -4.99
CA LEU A 25 10.82 -7.03 -3.55
C LEU A 25 9.85 -8.07 -3.00
N VAL A 26 8.56 -7.97 -3.34
CA VAL A 26 7.51 -8.91 -2.90
C VAL A 26 7.83 -10.33 -3.36
N ALA A 27 8.20 -10.51 -4.63
CA ALA A 27 8.52 -11.83 -5.18
C ALA A 27 9.67 -12.54 -4.43
N ARG A 28 10.64 -11.78 -3.91
CA ARG A 28 11.75 -12.31 -3.10
C ARG A 28 11.36 -12.51 -1.64
N LEU A 29 10.63 -11.57 -1.04
CA LEU A 29 10.21 -11.63 0.36
C LEU A 29 9.24 -12.78 0.63
N GLN A 30 8.35 -13.11 -0.33
CA GLN A 30 7.43 -14.23 -0.21
C GLN A 30 8.13 -15.60 -0.02
N ARG A 31 9.43 -15.70 -0.35
CA ARG A 31 10.23 -16.91 -0.09
C ARG A 31 10.74 -17.01 1.35
N LEU A 32 10.69 -15.91 2.11
CA LEU A 32 11.25 -15.79 3.45
C LEU A 32 10.16 -15.61 4.52
N CYS A 33 9.05 -14.97 4.17
CA CYS A 33 7.94 -14.71 5.08
C CYS A 33 6.60 -14.58 4.33
N THR A 34 5.51 -14.54 5.10
CA THR A 34 4.19 -14.27 4.53
C THR A 34 4.07 -12.78 4.22
N VAL A 35 3.69 -12.45 2.98
CA VAL A 35 3.54 -11.07 2.50
C VAL A 35 2.14 -10.87 1.95
N ASP A 36 1.43 -9.89 2.47
CA ASP A 36 0.18 -9.40 1.90
C ASP A 36 0.44 -8.13 1.12
N VAL A 37 -0.02 -8.07 -0.12
CA VAL A 37 0.08 -6.85 -0.92
C VAL A 37 -1.22 -6.09 -0.84
N HIS A 38 -1.12 -4.83 -0.44
CA HIS A 38 -2.20 -3.87 -0.44
C HIS A 38 -1.87 -2.77 -1.45
N CYS A 39 -2.73 -2.60 -2.45
CA CYS A 39 -2.52 -1.68 -3.55
C CYS A 39 -3.74 -0.79 -3.80
N MET A 40 -3.60 0.21 -4.68
CA MET A 40 -4.74 0.97 -5.22
C MET A 40 -5.04 0.51 -6.64
N GLY A 41 -6.21 0.88 -7.16
CA GLY A 41 -6.60 0.60 -8.55
C GLY A 41 -7.48 -0.64 -8.68
N ALA A 42 -7.52 -1.25 -9.85
CA ALA A 42 -8.52 -2.29 -10.14
C ALA A 42 -8.40 -3.52 -9.21
N PRO A 43 -9.52 -4.19 -8.85
CA PRO A 43 -9.50 -5.48 -8.16
C PRO A 43 -8.65 -6.51 -8.90
N ARG A 44 -7.88 -7.30 -8.15
CA ARG A 44 -6.96 -8.32 -8.68
C ARG A 44 -6.83 -9.52 -7.74
N PRO A 45 -6.45 -10.70 -8.23
CA PRO A 45 -6.44 -11.92 -7.42
C PRO A 45 -5.22 -12.04 -6.48
N ASP A 46 -4.11 -11.36 -6.80
CA ASP A 46 -2.80 -11.49 -6.15
C ASP A 46 -2.49 -10.36 -5.16
N ALA A 47 -3.41 -9.41 -5.00
CA ALA A 47 -3.29 -8.30 -4.04
C ALA A 47 -4.68 -7.76 -3.65
N SER A 48 -4.76 -7.15 -2.47
CA SER A 48 -5.95 -6.41 -2.04
C SER A 48 -5.91 -5.01 -2.63
N ALA A 49 -6.81 -4.72 -3.57
CA ALA A 49 -6.93 -3.40 -4.18
C ALA A 49 -7.96 -2.54 -3.44
N HIS A 50 -7.53 -1.39 -2.95
CA HIS A 50 -8.32 -0.47 -2.12
C HIS A 50 -8.78 0.71 -2.94
N GLN A 51 -10.04 1.10 -2.71
CA GLN A 51 -10.70 2.20 -3.40
C GLN A 51 -11.03 3.32 -2.40
N PRO A 52 -10.97 4.59 -2.83
CA PRO A 52 -11.44 5.71 -2.01
C PRO A 52 -12.95 5.65 -1.79
N ASP A 53 -13.45 6.38 -0.79
CA ASP A 53 -14.88 6.58 -0.59
C ASP A 53 -15.49 7.22 -1.86
N PRO A 54 -16.52 6.60 -2.48
CA PRO A 54 -17.20 7.16 -3.65
C PRO A 54 -17.72 8.58 -3.46
N ARG A 55 -18.02 9.00 -2.21
CA ARG A 55 -18.44 10.36 -1.89
C ARG A 55 -17.37 11.42 -2.18
N LEU A 56 -16.10 11.01 -2.29
CA LEU A 56 -14.96 11.88 -2.58
C LEU A 56 -14.57 11.90 -4.06
N ALA A 57 -15.35 11.27 -4.95
CA ALA A 57 -15.01 11.15 -6.38
C ALA A 57 -14.75 12.50 -7.07
N ASN A 58 -15.43 13.58 -6.65
CA ASN A 58 -15.29 14.93 -7.20
C ASN A 58 -14.51 15.89 -6.28
N ALA A 59 -13.91 15.37 -5.20
CA ALA A 59 -13.11 16.17 -4.28
C ALA A 59 -11.69 16.40 -4.83
N ASN A 60 -10.88 17.14 -4.07
CA ASN A 60 -9.44 17.23 -4.37
C ASN A 60 -8.84 15.80 -4.42
N PRO A 61 -8.08 15.44 -5.47
CA PRO A 61 -7.49 14.10 -5.60
C PRO A 61 -6.67 13.64 -4.38
N ALA A 62 -6.07 14.57 -3.63
CA ALA A 62 -5.37 14.25 -2.39
C ALA A 62 -6.29 13.65 -1.31
N LEU A 63 -7.57 14.09 -1.24
CA LEU A 63 -8.56 13.55 -0.31
C LEU A 63 -9.01 12.15 -0.70
N ALA A 64 -9.16 11.89 -2.00
CA ALA A 64 -9.42 10.54 -2.49
C ALA A 64 -8.26 9.60 -2.11
N THR A 65 -7.01 10.00 -2.34
CA THR A 65 -5.86 9.16 -1.96
C THR A 65 -5.78 8.93 -0.45
N LEU A 66 -5.98 9.97 0.37
CA LEU A 66 -6.09 9.83 1.83
C LEU A 66 -7.17 8.83 2.26
N SER A 67 -8.34 8.87 1.61
CA SER A 67 -9.42 7.93 1.90
C SER A 67 -9.04 6.48 1.55
N ALA A 68 -8.42 6.26 0.39
CA ALA A 68 -7.91 4.94 0.02
C ALA A 68 -6.83 4.44 0.99
N ASP A 69 -5.96 5.34 1.47
CA ASP A 69 -4.93 5.01 2.47
C ASP A 69 -5.56 4.56 3.81
N LEU A 70 -6.64 5.21 4.27
CA LEU A 70 -7.35 4.80 5.50
C LEU A 70 -7.98 3.40 5.37
N VAL A 71 -8.59 3.12 4.22
CA VAL A 71 -9.15 1.79 3.92
C VAL A 71 -8.02 0.75 3.90
N MET A 72 -6.90 1.08 3.26
CA MET A 72 -5.72 0.23 3.18
C MET A 72 -5.12 -0.08 4.56
N ALA A 73 -5.01 0.94 5.42
CA ALA A 73 -4.50 0.79 6.79
C ALA A 73 -5.42 -0.09 7.64
N ASN A 74 -6.75 0.07 7.53
CA ASN A 74 -7.71 -0.78 8.22
C ASN A 74 -7.60 -2.25 7.79
N ALA A 75 -7.28 -2.53 6.52
CA ALA A 75 -7.09 -3.89 6.04
C ALA A 75 -5.78 -4.55 6.51
N ALA A 76 -4.81 -3.79 7.02
CA ALA A 76 -3.50 -4.28 7.44
C ALA A 76 -3.46 -4.77 8.90
N ASP A 77 -4.60 -4.93 9.56
CA ASP A 77 -4.73 -5.29 10.98
C ASP A 77 -4.04 -6.62 11.35
N ALA A 78 -4.02 -7.59 10.42
CA ALA A 78 -3.38 -8.89 10.63
C ALA A 78 -1.84 -8.87 10.46
N ALA A 79 -1.25 -7.74 10.06
CA ALA A 79 0.19 -7.64 9.82
C ALA A 79 0.96 -7.72 11.14
N SER A 80 2.19 -8.24 11.10
CA SER A 80 3.19 -8.08 12.17
C SER A 80 4.11 -6.87 11.90
N VAL A 81 4.31 -6.55 10.63
CA VAL A 81 5.08 -5.39 10.17
C VAL A 81 4.37 -4.80 8.95
N VAL A 82 4.18 -3.49 8.93
CA VAL A 82 3.66 -2.73 7.79
C VAL A 82 4.84 -2.07 7.09
N HIS A 83 5.01 -2.30 5.80
CA HIS A 83 6.05 -1.69 4.96
C HIS A 83 5.40 -0.90 3.84
N SER A 84 5.60 0.42 3.81
CA SER A 84 4.93 1.31 2.87
C SER A 84 5.86 1.88 1.80
N HIS A 85 5.37 1.85 0.56
CA HIS A 85 5.98 2.47 -0.61
C HIS A 85 4.96 3.36 -1.32
N THR A 86 4.70 4.53 -0.74
CA THR A 86 3.99 5.62 -1.43
C THR A 86 4.54 6.96 -0.98
N CYS A 87 4.76 7.85 -1.95
CA CYS A 87 5.05 9.27 -1.71
C CYS A 87 3.73 10.06 -1.82
N THR A 88 2.75 9.81 -0.96
CA THR A 88 1.62 10.73 -0.81
C THR A 88 1.90 11.69 0.36
N PRO A 89 1.69 13.02 0.20
CA PRO A 89 1.92 13.99 1.29
C PRO A 89 1.01 13.76 2.50
N ALA A 90 -0.11 13.04 2.31
CA ALA A 90 -1.06 12.54 3.30
C ALA A 90 -0.45 12.04 4.62
N TRP A 91 0.71 11.37 4.57
CA TRP A 91 1.32 10.72 5.74
C TRP A 91 2.59 11.43 6.25
N ARG A 92 2.99 12.56 5.65
CA ARG A 92 4.08 13.40 6.16
C ARG A 92 3.65 14.05 7.48
N GLY A 93 3.89 13.35 8.59
CA GLY A 93 3.55 13.80 9.94
C GLY A 93 3.14 12.66 10.87
N ILE A 94 2.60 11.56 10.32
CA ILE A 94 2.30 10.34 11.07
C ILE A 94 3.44 9.32 10.93
N TRP A 95 4.13 9.29 9.77
CA TRP A 95 5.26 8.39 9.52
C TRP A 95 6.50 9.07 8.90
N PRO A 96 7.73 8.53 9.11
CA PRO A 96 8.97 8.98 8.48
C PRO A 96 8.96 8.77 6.94
N PRO A 97 9.86 9.43 6.18
CA PRO A 97 9.81 9.44 4.73
C PRO A 97 10.06 8.07 4.08
N CYS A 98 9.49 7.91 2.87
CA CYS A 98 9.63 6.83 1.87
C CYS A 98 10.39 5.58 2.34
N SER A 99 9.66 4.46 2.47
CA SER A 99 10.13 3.15 2.93
C SER A 99 10.29 3.05 4.45
N THR A 100 9.18 3.07 5.19
CA THR A 100 9.18 2.77 6.62
C THR A 100 8.53 1.41 6.88
N ALA A 101 9.25 0.54 7.59
CA ALA A 101 8.72 -0.67 8.19
C ALA A 101 8.35 -0.38 9.65
N PHE A 102 7.08 -0.55 10.03
CA PHE A 102 6.63 -0.40 11.42
C PHE A 102 6.12 -1.74 11.95
N ARG A 103 6.54 -2.12 13.16
CA ARG A 103 6.06 -3.34 13.82
C ARG A 103 4.74 -3.03 14.50
N THR A 104 3.68 -3.73 14.13
CA THR A 104 2.44 -3.79 14.91
C THR A 104 2.73 -4.66 16.14
N SER A 105 2.32 -4.16 17.32
CA SER A 105 2.65 -4.70 18.65
C SER A 105 2.46 -6.20 18.79
#